data_AF-A0A7W0RPJ6-F1
#
_entry.id   AF-A0A7W0RPJ6-F1
#
_cell.length_a   1.000
_cell.length_b   1.000
_cell.length_c   1.000
_cell.angle_alpha   90.00
_cell.angle_beta   90.00
_cell.angle_gamma   90.00
#
_symmetry.space_group_name_H-M   'P 1'
#
loop_
_entity.id
_entity.type
_entity.pdbx_description
1 polymer ?
#
loop_
_entity_poly.entity_id
_entity_poly.type
_entity_poly.pdbx_seq_one_letter_code
_entity_poly.pdbx_strand_id
1 'polypeptide(L)'
;MIGLSRGWAERLTALGRTAEQDLFVCSPFIRVEGVNLLVKSLSESFRSCGSLTLLTDLSPLNVCQSLIAPEALLSFFDVTSVFRICHLPRIHAKVYVADLRVAIVTSGTAGGLFRNYEYGIETNRSDEVQLIRGDIAAYARLGTVVDRSQLEAYSEIGKELVSAFRAQQATVAKSRQRQFQRRLHEAEDQLVGLRVRGGAMTTAFERTIEYLLEREGPLTTRELHPRIQAMHPDLCDDAVDRIIDGVRFGKRWKHVARSAQSHLKQRDTIELDAGRWRLSSMS
;
A
#
# COMPACT_ATOMS: atom_id res chain seq x y z
N MET A 1 -7.52 15.60 14.11
CA MET A 1 -7.34 14.21 13.65
C MET A 1 -7.97 14.07 12.28
N ILE A 2 -7.21 13.64 11.27
CA ILE A 2 -7.64 13.51 9.88
C ILE A 2 -7.48 12.04 9.47
N GLY A 3 -8.56 11.43 8.96
CA GLY A 3 -8.50 10.09 8.39
C GLY A 3 -7.82 10.09 7.02
N LEU A 4 -6.85 9.21 6.81
CA LEU A 4 -6.09 9.06 5.57
C LEU A 4 -6.42 7.71 4.94
N SER A 5 -6.93 7.73 3.70
CA SER A 5 -7.26 6.49 2.96
C SER A 5 -6.55 6.37 1.60
N ARG A 6 -5.92 7.44 1.11
CA ARG A 6 -5.18 7.52 -0.17
C ARG A 6 -4.10 8.61 -0.08
N GLY A 7 -3.19 8.63 -1.05
CA GLY A 7 -2.18 9.68 -1.19
C GLY A 7 -1.07 9.63 -0.14
N TRP A 8 -0.67 8.41 0.26
CA TRP A 8 0.31 8.19 1.32
C TRP A 8 1.69 8.77 0.97
N ALA A 9 2.09 8.66 -0.30
CA ALA A 9 3.32 9.26 -0.79
C ALA A 9 3.33 10.78 -0.62
N GLU A 10 2.24 11.48 -0.99
CA GLU A 10 2.14 12.93 -0.78
C GLU A 10 2.14 13.29 0.70
N ARG A 11 1.44 12.52 1.54
CA ARG A 11 1.35 12.77 2.99
C ARG A 11 2.67 12.57 3.71
N LEU A 12 3.39 11.48 3.42
CA LEU A 12 4.74 11.29 3.98
C LEU A 12 5.72 12.33 3.45
N THR A 13 5.59 12.76 2.19
CA THR A 13 6.40 13.85 1.64
C THR A 13 6.11 15.17 2.38
N ALA A 14 4.85 15.47 2.65
CA ALA A 14 4.47 16.66 3.41
C ALA A 14 4.98 16.59 4.86
N LEU A 15 4.92 15.41 5.50
CA LEU A 15 5.49 15.19 6.83
C LEU A 15 7.02 15.39 6.84
N GLY A 16 7.74 14.85 5.86
CA GLY A 16 9.19 15.07 5.77
C GLY A 16 9.57 16.53 5.50
N ARG A 17 8.78 17.27 4.71
CA ARG A 17 8.98 18.71 4.47
C ARG A 17 8.69 19.58 5.69
N THR A 18 7.80 19.11 6.58
CA THR A 18 7.47 19.81 7.82
C THR A 18 8.44 19.49 8.94
N ALA A 19 9.32 18.50 8.80
CA ALA A 19 10.38 18.25 9.79
C ALA A 19 11.47 19.34 9.72
N GLU A 20 11.75 19.99 10.84
CA GLU A 20 12.77 21.01 11.00
C GLU A 20 13.92 20.55 11.91
N GLN A 21 13.61 19.81 12.98
CA GLN A 21 14.54 19.44 14.04
C GLN A 21 14.58 17.92 14.32
N ASP A 22 13.44 17.24 14.37
CA ASP A 22 13.35 15.80 14.67
C ASP A 22 12.39 15.12 13.72
N LEU A 23 12.83 14.02 13.13
CA LEU A 23 11.99 13.08 12.41
C LEU A 23 12.18 11.68 13.01
N PHE A 24 11.09 11.10 13.49
CA PHE A 24 11.06 9.73 13.99
C PHE A 24 10.23 8.86 13.05
N VAL A 25 10.85 7.82 12.50
CA VAL A 25 10.22 6.83 11.63
C VAL A 25 10.24 5.48 12.33
N CYS A 26 9.08 4.91 12.59
CA CYS A 26 8.92 3.52 13.01
C CYS A 26 8.23 2.77 11.88
N SER A 27 8.90 1.81 11.25
CA SER A 27 8.27 0.90 10.30
C SER A 27 9.11 -0.37 10.14
N PRO A 28 8.52 -1.57 10.19
CA PRO A 28 9.27 -2.80 9.89
C PRO A 28 9.63 -2.94 8.42
N PHE A 29 8.88 -2.29 7.53
CA PHE A 29 8.94 -2.53 6.09
C PHE A 29 9.33 -1.25 5.38
N ILE A 30 10.60 -1.18 5.00
CA ILE A 30 11.20 0.01 4.40
C ILE A 30 12.01 -0.41 3.19
N ARG A 31 11.44 -0.13 2.02
CA ARG A 31 12.08 -0.38 0.73
C ARG A 31 12.76 0.88 0.22
N VAL A 32 13.58 0.69 -0.82
CA VAL A 32 14.33 1.73 -1.53
C VAL A 32 13.43 2.93 -1.88
N GLU A 33 12.20 2.70 -2.34
CA GLU A 33 11.28 3.76 -2.73
C GLU A 33 10.85 4.62 -1.54
N GLY A 34 10.59 3.99 -0.39
CA GLY A 34 10.22 4.70 0.84
C GLY A 34 11.37 5.53 1.40
N VAL A 35 12.60 4.99 1.35
CA VAL A 35 13.81 5.72 1.73
C VAL A 35 14.01 6.93 0.82
N ASN A 36 13.99 6.71 -0.50
CA ASN A 36 14.17 7.78 -1.47
C ASN A 36 13.13 8.88 -1.34
N LEU A 37 11.88 8.52 -1.05
CA LEU A 37 10.80 9.48 -0.81
C LEU A 37 11.11 10.36 0.41
N LEU A 38 11.46 9.75 1.54
CA LEU A 38 11.79 10.48 2.76
C LEU A 38 13.02 11.37 2.54
N VAL A 39 14.13 10.82 2.05
CA VAL A 39 15.35 11.58 1.78
C VAL A 39 15.07 12.79 0.90
N LYS A 40 14.35 12.63 -0.21
CA LYS A 40 14.01 13.75 -1.12
C LYS A 40 13.05 14.78 -0.50
N SER A 41 12.28 14.40 0.52
CA SER A 41 11.33 15.29 1.18
C SER A 41 11.97 16.20 2.24
N LEU A 42 13.13 15.83 2.79
CA LEU A 42 13.81 16.59 3.83
C LEU A 42 14.39 17.91 3.30
N SER A 43 14.09 19.00 4.01
CA SER A 43 14.58 20.34 3.74
C SER A 43 16.10 20.47 3.94
N GLU A 44 16.72 21.48 3.32
CA GLU A 44 18.15 21.78 3.50
C GLU A 44 18.51 22.10 4.96
N SER A 45 17.60 22.78 5.68
CA SER A 45 17.76 23.05 7.11
C SER A 45 17.79 21.76 7.93
N PHE A 46 16.83 20.86 7.71
CA PHE A 46 16.80 19.57 8.40
C PHE A 46 18.06 18.74 8.09
N ARG A 47 18.52 18.72 6.85
CA ARG A 47 19.75 17.99 6.46
C ARG A 47 20.99 18.50 7.19
N SER A 48 21.01 19.79 7.51
CA SER A 48 22.16 20.45 8.14
C SER A 48 22.20 20.27 9.66
N CYS A 49 21.05 20.26 10.35
CA CYS A 49 21.00 20.23 11.81
C CYS A 49 19.91 19.34 12.44
N GLY A 50 19.04 18.72 11.64
CA GLY A 50 17.95 17.88 12.12
C GLY A 50 18.39 16.46 12.49
N SER A 51 17.69 15.84 13.43
CA SER A 51 17.91 14.45 13.84
C SER A 51 16.90 13.51 13.22
N LEU A 52 17.38 12.41 12.67
CA LEU A 52 16.54 11.32 12.15
C LEU A 52 16.72 10.07 13.00
N THR A 53 15.62 9.58 13.59
CA THR A 53 15.59 8.29 14.27
C THR A 53 14.75 7.29 13.49
N LEU A 54 15.31 6.11 13.23
CA LEU A 54 14.66 5.01 12.54
C LEU A 54 14.52 3.80 13.45
N LEU A 55 13.30 3.41 13.80
CA LEU A 55 12.99 2.14 14.45
C LEU A 55 12.45 1.14 13.42
N THR A 56 13.13 0.01 13.26
CA THR A 56 12.79 -0.97 12.23
C THR A 56 13.13 -2.41 12.61
N ASP A 57 12.64 -3.36 11.82
CA ASP A 57 12.90 -4.79 11.98
C ASP A 57 13.86 -5.30 10.89
N LEU A 58 15.16 -5.25 11.19
CA LEU A 58 16.24 -5.84 10.39
C LEU A 58 16.33 -7.37 10.52
N SER A 59 15.27 -8.08 10.92
CA SER A 59 15.29 -9.55 10.96
C SER A 59 15.68 -10.13 9.59
N PRO A 60 16.53 -11.17 9.53
CA PRO A 60 16.97 -11.78 8.28
C PRO A 60 15.82 -12.20 7.35
N LEU A 61 14.69 -12.65 7.92
CA LEU A 61 13.51 -13.02 7.16
C LEU A 61 12.92 -11.84 6.38
N ASN A 62 12.88 -10.63 6.97
CA ASN A 62 12.38 -9.43 6.29
C ASN A 62 13.29 -9.03 5.12
N VAL A 63 14.61 -9.21 5.28
CA VAL A 63 15.59 -8.99 4.21
C VAL A 63 15.39 -10.00 3.08
N CYS A 64 15.32 -11.29 3.41
CA CYS A 64 15.07 -12.39 2.48
C CYS A 64 13.79 -12.22 1.66
N GLN A 65 12.72 -11.73 2.31
CA GLN A 65 11.43 -11.46 1.68
C GLN A 65 11.36 -10.10 0.96
N SER A 66 12.46 -9.35 0.93
CA SER A 66 12.54 -8.01 0.34
C SER A 66 11.48 -7.06 0.91
N LEU A 67 11.17 -7.20 2.21
CA LEU A 67 10.31 -6.28 2.96
C LEU A 67 11.10 -5.09 3.50
N ILE A 68 12.41 -5.25 3.66
CA ILE A 68 13.36 -4.21 4.01
C ILE A 68 14.61 -4.32 3.14
N ALA A 69 15.21 -3.17 2.81
CA ALA A 69 16.46 -3.07 2.04
C ALA A 69 17.54 -2.39 2.90
N PRO A 70 18.35 -3.14 3.67
CA PRO A 70 19.36 -2.57 4.56
C PRO A 70 20.32 -1.60 3.84
N GLU A 71 20.71 -1.93 2.61
CA GLU A 71 21.58 -1.09 1.76
C GLU A 71 20.96 0.27 1.44
N ALA A 72 19.62 0.35 1.32
CA ALA A 72 18.95 1.62 1.07
C ALA A 72 19.04 2.54 2.29
N LEU A 73 18.96 1.96 3.50
CA LEU A 73 18.98 2.71 4.75
C LEU A 73 20.31 3.44 4.98
N LEU A 74 21.41 3.01 4.33
CA LEU A 74 22.70 3.70 4.36
C LEU A 74 22.59 5.15 3.88
N SER A 75 21.69 5.42 2.93
CA SER A 75 21.48 6.80 2.43
C SER A 75 21.02 7.78 3.51
N PHE A 76 20.43 7.31 4.63
CA PHE A 76 20.09 8.20 5.73
C PHE A 76 21.33 8.72 6.48
N PHE A 77 22.42 7.95 6.54
CA PHE A 77 23.68 8.42 7.12
C PHE A 77 24.33 9.54 6.28
N ASP A 78 23.99 9.63 4.99
CA ASP A 78 24.56 10.64 4.09
C ASP A 78 23.71 11.92 4.03
N VAL A 79 22.53 11.93 4.66
CA VAL A 79 21.52 13.00 4.55
C VAL A 79 21.45 13.88 5.78
N THR A 80 21.77 13.34 6.96
CA THR A 80 21.94 14.11 8.19
C THR A 80 23.13 13.56 8.99
N SER A 81 23.85 14.46 9.66
CA SER A 81 24.92 14.08 10.60
C SER A 81 24.40 13.43 11.88
N VAL A 82 23.10 13.58 12.19
CA VAL A 82 22.46 13.04 13.39
C VAL A 82 21.43 11.98 12.98
N PHE A 83 21.92 10.84 12.51
CA PHE A 83 21.10 9.68 12.19
C PHE A 83 21.29 8.55 13.21
N ARG A 84 20.18 7.97 13.65
CA ARG A 84 20.15 6.79 14.51
C ARG A 84 19.20 5.75 13.95
N ILE A 85 19.66 4.51 13.83
CA ILE A 85 18.82 3.34 13.52
C ILE A 85 18.80 2.38 14.71
N CYS A 86 17.60 1.93 15.07
CA CYS A 86 17.32 0.97 16.12
C CYS A 86 16.63 -0.26 15.50
N HIS A 87 17.24 -1.43 15.68
CA HIS A 87 16.63 -2.71 15.36
C HIS A 87 15.79 -3.22 16.53
N LEU A 88 14.51 -3.52 16.28
CA LEU A 88 13.65 -4.23 17.23
C LEU A 88 12.87 -5.35 16.50
N PRO A 89 13.14 -6.63 16.80
CA PRO A 89 12.40 -7.74 16.21
C PRO A 89 10.89 -7.65 16.49
N ARG A 90 10.07 -8.05 15.52
CA ARG A 90 8.60 -8.13 15.64
C ARG A 90 7.88 -6.79 15.85
N ILE A 91 8.58 -5.66 15.73
CA ILE A 91 7.88 -4.38 15.64
C ILE A 91 7.01 -4.40 14.38
N HIS A 92 5.74 -4.05 14.50
CA HIS A 92 4.84 -3.99 13.34
C HIS A 92 4.18 -2.62 13.17
N ALA A 93 4.43 -1.70 14.10
CA ALA A 93 3.94 -0.35 14.08
C ALA A 93 4.50 0.43 12.87
N LYS A 94 3.64 1.21 12.22
CA LYS A 94 4.03 2.16 11.17
C LYS A 94 3.62 3.55 11.61
N VAL A 95 4.58 4.28 12.14
CA VAL A 95 4.38 5.55 12.80
C VAL A 95 5.45 6.53 12.35
N TYR A 96 5.04 7.74 12.02
CA TYR A 96 5.92 8.80 11.56
C TYR A 96 5.62 10.04 12.40
N VAL A 97 6.64 10.68 12.97
CA VAL A 97 6.48 11.87 13.80
C VAL A 97 7.50 12.93 13.39
N ALA A 98 7.05 14.16 13.15
CA ALA A 98 7.93 15.30 12.88
C ALA A 98 7.75 16.39 13.97
N ASP A 99 8.87 16.79 14.59
CA ASP A 99 9.04 17.89 15.55
C ASP A 99 8.07 17.96 16.73
N LEU A 100 7.46 16.83 17.14
CA LEU A 100 6.32 16.81 18.06
C LEU A 100 5.10 17.65 17.59
N ARG A 101 5.07 18.03 16.31
CA ARG A 101 4.01 18.84 15.69
C ARG A 101 2.99 18.00 14.95
N VAL A 102 3.44 16.94 14.30
CA VAL A 102 2.58 16.05 13.51
C VAL A 102 2.98 14.60 13.71
N ALA A 103 1.98 13.73 13.81
CA ALA A 103 2.13 12.28 13.82
C ALA A 103 1.20 11.63 12.80
N ILE A 104 1.71 10.60 12.13
CA ILE A 104 0.93 9.71 11.26
C ILE A 104 1.05 8.29 11.82
N VAL A 105 -0.09 7.65 12.09
CA VAL A 105 -0.19 6.23 12.44
C VAL A 105 -0.97 5.53 11.34
N THR A 106 -0.42 4.48 10.75
CA THR A 106 -1.02 3.86 9.56
C THR A 106 -0.87 2.34 9.54
N SER A 107 -1.75 1.66 8.79
CA SER A 107 -1.53 0.27 8.39
C SER A 107 -0.46 0.15 7.31
N GLY A 108 0.09 1.27 6.84
CA GLY A 108 0.75 1.36 5.57
C GLY A 108 2.13 0.76 5.40
N THR A 109 2.34 0.09 4.27
CA THR A 109 3.59 -0.58 3.89
C THR A 109 4.24 0.10 2.69
N ALA A 110 5.47 -0.29 2.31
CA ALA A 110 6.08 0.21 1.07
C ALA A 110 5.23 -0.06 -0.20
N GLY A 111 4.47 -1.17 -0.25
CA GLY A 111 3.47 -1.40 -1.31
C GLY A 111 2.23 -0.51 -1.20
N GLY A 112 1.97 -0.05 0.01
CA GLY A 112 0.93 0.90 0.40
C GLY A 112 1.01 2.30 -0.12
N LEU A 113 2.24 2.78 -0.29
CA LEU A 113 2.49 4.12 -0.80
C LEU A 113 1.87 4.37 -2.16
N PHE A 114 1.70 3.31 -2.97
CA PHE A 114 1.30 3.44 -4.36
C PHE A 114 0.19 2.47 -4.81
N ARG A 115 -0.06 1.35 -4.10
CA ARG A 115 -0.89 0.26 -4.63
C ARG A 115 -1.97 -0.27 -3.70
N ASN A 116 -1.74 -0.28 -2.38
CA ASN A 116 -2.70 -0.90 -1.46
C ASN A 116 -3.73 0.10 -0.94
N TYR A 117 -4.94 -0.39 -0.67
CA TYR A 117 -5.90 0.33 0.15
C TYR A 117 -5.45 0.26 1.60
N GLU A 118 -5.05 1.39 2.14
CA GLU A 118 -4.53 1.50 3.49
C GLU A 118 -5.28 2.58 4.24
N TYR A 119 -5.31 2.44 5.56
CA TYR A 119 -5.97 3.39 6.43
C TYR A 119 -5.01 3.83 7.52
N GLY A 120 -5.12 5.11 7.88
CA GLY A 120 -4.43 5.63 9.03
C GLY A 120 -4.94 7.00 9.38
N ILE A 121 -4.25 7.59 10.33
CA ILE A 121 -4.66 8.80 11.00
C ILE A 121 -3.47 9.75 11.05
N GLU A 122 -3.73 11.00 10.69
CA GLU A 122 -2.82 12.12 10.93
C GLU A 122 -3.37 12.95 12.09
N THR A 123 -2.50 13.35 13.01
CA THR A 123 -2.84 14.29 14.08
C THR A 123 -1.74 15.32 14.29
N ASN A 124 -2.18 16.54 14.59
CA ASN A 124 -1.35 17.68 14.96
C ASN A 124 -1.67 18.19 16.37
N ARG A 125 -2.44 17.41 17.15
CA ARG A 125 -2.77 17.74 18.53
C ARG A 125 -1.57 17.40 19.41
N SER A 126 -1.03 18.39 20.11
CA SER A 126 0.26 18.25 20.81
C SER A 126 0.25 17.14 21.86
N ASP A 127 -0.83 16.98 22.62
CA ASP A 127 -1.03 15.89 23.58
C ASP A 127 -0.93 14.50 22.93
N GLU A 128 -1.64 14.31 21.81
CA GLU A 128 -1.63 13.05 21.07
C GLU A 128 -0.26 12.77 20.42
N VAL A 129 0.35 13.78 19.80
CA VAL A 129 1.66 13.63 19.16
C VAL A 129 2.74 13.30 20.18
N GLN A 130 2.73 13.95 21.35
CA GLN A 130 3.65 13.64 22.44
C GLN A 130 3.47 12.21 22.96
N LEU A 131 2.23 11.76 23.15
CA LEU A 131 1.94 10.40 23.56
C LEU A 131 2.48 9.38 22.54
N ILE A 132 2.13 9.55 21.26
CA ILE A 132 2.58 8.69 20.16
C ILE A 132 4.11 8.66 20.09
N ARG A 133 4.77 9.82 20.16
CA ARG A 133 6.24 9.92 20.15
C ARG A 133 6.86 9.25 21.37
N GLY A 134 6.23 9.37 22.54
CA GLY A 134 6.66 8.74 23.78
C GLY A 134 6.64 7.21 23.68
N ASP A 135 5.54 6.66 23.17
CA ASP A 135 5.35 5.22 22.99
C ASP A 135 6.39 4.62 22.02
N ILE A 136 6.55 5.22 20.83
CA ILE A 136 7.53 4.71 19.85
C ILE A 136 8.98 4.89 20.32
N ALA A 137 9.26 5.95 21.08
CA ALA A 137 10.57 6.14 21.69
C ALA A 137 10.83 5.08 22.77
N ALA A 138 9.80 4.69 23.53
CA ALA A 138 9.90 3.59 24.49
C ALA A 138 10.25 2.28 23.79
N TYR A 139 9.63 1.98 22.64
CA TYR A 139 9.99 0.82 21.84
C TYR A 139 11.43 0.88 21.33
N ALA A 140 11.89 2.04 20.85
CA ALA A 140 13.27 2.18 20.38
C ALA A 140 14.32 1.97 21.49
N ARG A 141 13.98 2.24 22.76
CA ARG A 141 14.85 1.92 23.91
C ARG A 141 14.98 0.42 24.18
N LEU A 142 14.02 -0.39 23.72
CA LEU A 142 14.08 -1.86 23.80
C LEU A 142 14.90 -2.48 22.67
N GLY A 143 15.16 -1.71 21.61
CA GLY A 143 15.91 -2.15 20.44
C GLY A 143 17.42 -2.01 20.60
N THR A 144 18.14 -2.60 19.65
CA THR A 144 19.59 -2.47 19.53
C THR A 144 19.92 -1.34 18.56
N VAL A 145 20.80 -0.43 18.96
CA VAL A 145 21.32 0.59 18.04
C VAL A 145 22.27 -0.07 17.05
N VAL A 146 22.08 0.23 15.77
CA VAL A 146 22.94 -0.26 14.69
C VAL A 146 23.72 0.93 14.14
N ASP A 147 25.05 0.84 14.14
CA ASP A 147 25.88 1.87 13.54
C ASP A 147 26.08 1.66 12.03
N ARG A 148 26.76 2.61 11.38
CA ARG A 148 27.00 2.57 9.92
C ARG A 148 27.79 1.32 9.51
N SER A 149 28.88 0.99 10.20
CA SER A 149 29.75 -0.12 9.79
C SER A 149 29.07 -1.47 10.02
N GLN A 150 28.27 -1.59 11.08
CA GLN A 150 27.41 -2.75 11.32
C GLN A 150 26.35 -2.91 10.22
N LEU A 151 25.71 -1.82 9.81
CA LEU A 151 24.71 -1.87 8.74
C LEU A 151 25.35 -2.20 7.38
N GLU A 152 26.52 -1.65 7.07
CA GLU A 152 27.30 -1.98 5.86
C GLU A 152 27.66 -3.48 5.83
N ALA A 153 28.22 -4.00 6.92
CA ALA A 153 28.53 -5.43 7.03
C ALA A 153 27.28 -6.30 6.90
N TYR A 154 26.16 -5.88 7.52
CA TYR A 154 24.89 -6.59 7.43
C TYR A 154 24.29 -6.56 6.02
N SER A 155 24.44 -5.45 5.30
CA SER A 155 24.01 -5.34 3.90
C SER A 155 24.73 -6.33 2.99
N GLU A 156 26.04 -6.52 3.16
CA GLU A 156 26.78 -7.52 2.38
C GLU A 156 26.33 -8.95 2.68
N ILE A 157 26.21 -9.31 3.96
CA ILE A 157 25.69 -10.62 4.38
C ILE A 157 24.25 -10.82 3.87
N GLY A 158 23.43 -9.77 3.90
CA GLY A 158 22.06 -9.78 3.42
C GLY A 158 21.93 -10.14 1.94
N LYS A 159 22.85 -9.68 1.08
CA LYS A 159 22.87 -10.03 -0.36
C LYS A 159 23.09 -11.52 -0.57
N GLU A 160 24.05 -12.10 0.14
CA GLU A 160 24.34 -13.54 0.10
C GLU A 160 23.14 -14.34 0.60
N LEU A 161 22.53 -13.90 1.71
CA LEU A 161 21.38 -14.55 2.31
C LEU A 161 20.16 -14.53 1.38
N VAL A 162 19.88 -13.42 0.70
CA VAL A 162 18.81 -13.32 -0.31
C VAL A 162 19.05 -14.28 -1.46
N SER A 163 20.29 -14.40 -1.94
CA SER A 163 20.66 -15.36 -2.99
C SER A 163 20.41 -16.80 -2.56
N ALA A 164 20.92 -17.18 -1.38
CA ALA A 164 20.74 -18.52 -0.81
C ALA A 164 19.26 -18.85 -0.56
N PHE A 165 18.50 -17.89 -0.01
CA PHE A 165 17.07 -18.04 0.25
C PHE A 165 16.27 -18.20 -1.05
N ARG A 166 16.58 -17.43 -2.11
CA ARG A 166 15.96 -17.60 -3.42
C ARG A 166 16.29 -18.95 -4.05
N ALA A 167 17.53 -19.43 -3.93
CA ALA A 167 17.93 -20.74 -4.43
C ALA A 167 17.20 -21.88 -3.68
N GLN A 168 17.10 -21.78 -2.35
CA GLN A 168 16.33 -22.70 -1.53
C GLN A 168 14.84 -22.64 -1.87
N GLN A 169 14.26 -21.44 -1.99
CA GLN A 169 12.87 -21.28 -2.42
C GLN A 169 12.67 -21.86 -3.81
N ALA A 170 13.55 -21.64 -4.79
CA ALA A 170 13.40 -22.20 -6.13
C ALA A 170 13.45 -23.75 -6.13
N THR A 171 14.26 -24.33 -5.24
CA THR A 171 14.40 -25.79 -5.09
C THR A 171 13.17 -26.41 -4.41
N VAL A 172 12.70 -25.79 -3.32
CA VAL A 172 11.46 -26.17 -2.62
C VAL A 172 10.22 -25.87 -3.47
N ALA A 173 10.23 -24.78 -4.22
CA ALA A 173 9.18 -24.37 -5.14
C ALA A 173 9.12 -25.36 -6.31
N LYS A 174 10.18 -25.82 -6.95
CA LYS A 174 10.01 -26.80 -8.04
C LYS A 174 9.19 -28.06 -7.66
N SER A 175 9.32 -28.56 -6.42
CA SER A 175 8.53 -29.70 -5.95
C SER A 175 7.15 -29.31 -5.37
N ARG A 176 7.05 -28.21 -4.61
CA ARG A 176 5.78 -27.75 -4.01
C ARG A 176 4.94 -26.84 -4.90
N GLN A 177 5.52 -26.14 -5.86
CA GLN A 177 4.88 -25.19 -6.79
C GLN A 177 4.03 -25.91 -7.82
N ARG A 178 4.36 -27.13 -8.25
CA ARG A 178 3.42 -27.93 -9.07
C ARG A 178 2.18 -28.30 -8.28
N GLN A 179 2.35 -28.68 -7.01
CA GLN A 179 1.23 -29.03 -6.14
C GLN A 179 0.44 -27.80 -5.67
N PHE A 180 1.14 -26.70 -5.38
CA PHE A 180 0.58 -25.41 -4.99
C PHE A 180 -0.13 -24.75 -6.15
N GLN A 181 0.44 -24.68 -7.36
CA GLN A 181 -0.27 -24.13 -8.52
C GLN A 181 -1.48 -24.95 -8.88
N ARG A 182 -1.42 -26.28 -8.79
CA ARG A 182 -2.60 -27.12 -8.98
C ARG A 182 -3.68 -26.81 -7.93
N ARG A 183 -3.31 -26.68 -6.66
CA ARG A 183 -4.25 -26.30 -5.58
C ARG A 183 -4.70 -24.85 -5.60
N LEU A 184 -3.87 -23.94 -6.10
CA LEU A 184 -4.17 -22.52 -6.26
C LEU A 184 -5.16 -22.36 -7.40
N HIS A 185 -4.96 -23.05 -8.53
CA HIS A 185 -5.92 -23.08 -9.62
C HIS A 185 -7.23 -23.74 -9.19
N GLU A 186 -7.18 -24.86 -8.46
CA GLU A 186 -8.37 -25.48 -7.85
C GLU A 186 -9.09 -24.52 -6.88
N ALA A 187 -8.36 -23.74 -6.09
CA ALA A 187 -8.92 -22.78 -5.14
C ALA A 187 -9.45 -21.50 -5.82
N GLU A 188 -8.78 -21.01 -6.86
CA GLU A 188 -9.22 -19.91 -7.73
C GLU A 188 -10.48 -20.32 -8.49
N ASP A 189 -10.52 -21.51 -9.08
CA ASP A 189 -11.70 -22.08 -9.74
C ASP A 189 -12.85 -22.30 -8.75
N GLN A 190 -12.55 -22.70 -7.50
CA GLN A 190 -13.57 -22.78 -6.45
C GLN A 190 -14.01 -21.41 -5.95
N LEU A 191 -13.14 -20.40 -5.85
CA LEU A 191 -13.52 -19.03 -5.50
C LEU A 191 -14.35 -18.37 -6.59
N VAL A 192 -13.99 -18.57 -7.85
CA VAL A 192 -14.78 -18.19 -9.03
C VAL A 192 -16.11 -18.95 -9.02
N GLY A 193 -16.10 -20.26 -8.74
CA GLY A 193 -17.30 -21.09 -8.63
C GLY A 193 -18.24 -20.70 -7.48
N LEU A 194 -17.69 -20.37 -6.31
CA LEU A 194 -18.41 -19.87 -5.14
C LEU A 194 -19.01 -18.48 -5.42
N ARG A 195 -18.29 -17.62 -6.15
CA ARG A 195 -18.83 -16.34 -6.63
C ARG A 195 -19.91 -16.53 -7.68
N VAL A 196 -19.72 -17.42 -8.66
CA VAL A 196 -20.67 -17.74 -9.75
C VAL A 196 -22.00 -18.28 -9.23
N ARG A 197 -21.99 -19.13 -8.19
CA ARG A 197 -23.21 -19.70 -7.59
C ARG A 197 -24.03 -18.72 -6.72
N GLY A 198 -23.50 -17.53 -6.42
CA GLY A 198 -24.17 -16.52 -5.59
C GLY A 198 -24.85 -15.33 -6.34
N GLY A 199 -24.90 -15.32 -7.68
CA GLY A 199 -25.51 -14.21 -8.47
C GLY A 199 -24.51 -13.17 -9.01
N ALA A 200 -23.46 -13.67 -9.64
CA ALA A 200 -22.09 -13.12 -9.74
C ALA A 200 -21.81 -12.02 -10.77
N MET A 201 -20.75 -11.27 -10.51
CA MET A 201 -20.14 -10.21 -11.35
C MET A 201 -20.98 -8.94 -11.53
N THR A 202 -22.22 -9.03 -11.98
CA THR A 202 -23.09 -7.84 -12.14
C THR A 202 -23.31 -7.14 -10.80
N THR A 203 -23.70 -7.88 -9.75
CA THR A 203 -23.90 -7.36 -8.38
C THR A 203 -22.62 -6.73 -7.78
N ALA A 204 -21.44 -7.28 -8.09
CA ALA A 204 -20.17 -6.72 -7.63
C ALA A 204 -19.89 -5.38 -8.32
N PHE A 205 -20.17 -5.28 -9.62
CA PHE A 205 -20.08 -4.02 -10.35
C PHE A 205 -21.16 -3.01 -9.94
N GLU A 206 -22.38 -3.43 -9.64
CA GLU A 206 -23.45 -2.56 -9.11
C GLU A 206 -22.96 -1.83 -7.86
N ARG A 207 -22.51 -2.57 -6.83
CA ARG A 207 -21.98 -2.00 -5.58
C ARG A 207 -20.77 -1.09 -5.80
N THR A 208 -19.92 -1.44 -6.76
CA THR A 208 -18.71 -0.66 -7.07
C THR A 208 -19.06 0.65 -7.76
N ILE A 209 -20.06 0.64 -8.65
CA ILE A 209 -20.55 1.84 -9.32
C ILE A 209 -21.17 2.79 -8.30
N GLU A 210 -22.03 2.29 -7.40
CA GLU A 210 -22.61 3.09 -6.31
C GLU A 210 -21.52 3.74 -5.46
N TYR A 211 -20.55 2.95 -5.00
CA TYR A 211 -19.41 3.43 -4.19
C TYR A 211 -18.59 4.53 -4.88
N LEU A 212 -18.31 4.37 -6.18
CA LEU A 212 -17.54 5.34 -6.95
C LEU A 212 -18.32 6.64 -7.14
N LEU A 213 -19.63 6.57 -7.40
CA LEU A 213 -20.49 7.74 -7.57
C LEU A 213 -20.72 8.49 -6.27
N GLU A 214 -20.84 7.79 -5.14
CA GLU A 214 -20.94 8.38 -3.80
C GLU A 214 -19.70 9.22 -3.45
N ARG A 215 -18.50 8.71 -3.76
CA ARG A 215 -17.24 9.36 -3.39
C ARG A 215 -16.70 10.37 -4.40
N GLU A 216 -16.83 10.09 -5.69
CA GLU A 216 -16.17 10.86 -6.75
C GLU A 216 -17.15 11.76 -7.53
N GLY A 217 -18.45 11.66 -7.23
CA GLY A 217 -19.49 12.41 -7.91
C GLY A 217 -19.80 11.87 -9.32
N PRO A 218 -20.41 12.68 -10.21
CA PRO A 218 -20.88 12.19 -11.50
C PRO A 218 -19.77 11.77 -12.48
N LEU A 219 -19.81 10.52 -12.97
CA LEU A 219 -18.77 9.92 -13.83
C LEU A 219 -19.35 9.39 -15.16
N THR A 220 -18.60 9.53 -16.25
CA THR A 220 -18.93 8.87 -17.52
C THR A 220 -18.60 7.38 -17.49
N THR A 221 -19.22 6.57 -18.37
CA THR A 221 -18.85 5.14 -18.52
C THR A 221 -17.37 4.95 -18.88
N ARG A 222 -16.77 5.88 -19.63
CA ARG A 222 -15.33 5.86 -19.97
C ARG A 222 -14.44 6.06 -18.75
N GLU A 223 -14.90 6.85 -17.76
CA GLU A 223 -14.20 7.07 -16.50
C GLU A 223 -14.42 5.94 -15.48
N LEU A 224 -15.60 5.33 -15.48
CA LEU A 224 -15.96 4.22 -14.58
C LEU A 224 -15.17 2.94 -14.91
N HIS A 225 -15.03 2.57 -16.19
CA HIS A 225 -14.42 1.29 -16.56
C HIS A 225 -12.98 1.10 -16.04
N PRO A 226 -12.04 2.05 -16.19
CA PRO A 226 -10.68 1.90 -15.63
C PRO A 226 -10.67 1.80 -14.09
N ARG A 227 -11.60 2.48 -13.41
CA ARG A 227 -11.72 2.46 -11.95
C ARG A 227 -12.27 1.12 -11.44
N ILE A 228 -13.29 0.59 -12.12
CA ILE A 228 -13.83 -0.74 -11.85
C ILE A 228 -12.74 -1.81 -12.06
N GLN A 229 -11.97 -1.71 -13.14
CA GLN A 229 -10.87 -2.63 -13.44
C GLN A 229 -9.75 -2.54 -12.39
N ALA A 230 -9.43 -1.35 -11.89
CA ALA A 230 -8.45 -1.18 -10.81
C ALA A 230 -8.93 -1.80 -9.48
N MET A 231 -10.25 -1.79 -9.23
CA MET A 231 -10.84 -2.36 -8.01
C MET A 231 -11.06 -3.88 -8.09
N HIS A 232 -11.31 -4.42 -9.30
CA HIS A 232 -11.60 -5.83 -9.55
C HIS A 232 -10.80 -6.41 -10.72
N PRO A 233 -9.45 -6.42 -10.65
CA PRO A 233 -8.62 -6.93 -11.74
C PRO A 233 -8.88 -8.42 -12.02
N ASP A 234 -9.34 -9.18 -11.02
CA ASP A 234 -9.74 -10.59 -11.11
C ASP A 234 -11.06 -10.80 -11.87
N LEU A 235 -11.96 -9.81 -11.90
CA LEU A 235 -13.23 -9.87 -12.65
C LEU A 235 -13.14 -9.19 -14.03
N CYS A 236 -12.08 -8.42 -14.28
CA CYS A 236 -11.86 -7.60 -15.46
C CYS A 236 -10.77 -8.17 -16.38
N ASP A 237 -10.89 -9.45 -16.73
CA ASP A 237 -9.97 -10.12 -17.63
C ASP A 237 -10.12 -9.62 -19.08
N ASP A 238 -9.09 -8.93 -19.57
CA ASP A 238 -9.04 -8.43 -20.95
C ASP A 238 -8.69 -9.52 -21.98
N ALA A 239 -8.32 -10.74 -21.56
CA ALA A 239 -8.14 -11.87 -22.46
C ALA A 239 -9.47 -12.48 -22.94
N VAL A 240 -10.58 -12.22 -22.24
CA VAL A 240 -11.89 -12.82 -22.53
C VAL A 240 -12.80 -11.84 -23.29
N ASP A 241 -12.93 -12.08 -24.60
CA ASP A 241 -13.91 -11.40 -25.45
C ASP A 241 -15.29 -12.07 -25.35
N ARG A 242 -16.35 -11.25 -25.46
CA ARG A 242 -17.73 -11.74 -25.65
C ARG A 242 -17.92 -12.07 -27.13
N ILE A 243 -18.24 -13.33 -27.41
CA ILE A 243 -18.56 -13.82 -28.76
C ILE A 243 -20.05 -14.21 -28.78
N ILE A 244 -20.81 -13.70 -29.75
CA ILE A 244 -22.20 -14.10 -30.01
C ILE A 244 -22.26 -14.42 -31.50
N ASP A 245 -22.74 -15.62 -31.86
CA ASP A 245 -22.84 -16.09 -33.25
C ASP A 245 -21.53 -15.91 -34.06
N GLY A 246 -20.38 -16.13 -33.41
CA GLY A 246 -19.05 -16.02 -34.03
C GLY A 246 -18.50 -14.59 -34.14
N VAL A 247 -19.28 -13.55 -33.79
CA VAL A 247 -18.87 -12.15 -33.86
C VAL A 247 -18.35 -11.66 -32.50
N ARG A 248 -17.21 -10.96 -32.49
CA ARG A 248 -16.60 -10.39 -31.28
C ARG A 248 -17.23 -9.03 -30.95
N PHE A 249 -17.87 -8.93 -29.78
CA PHE A 249 -18.53 -7.70 -29.31
C PHE A 249 -17.69 -6.92 -28.27
N GLY A 250 -16.39 -7.26 -28.12
CA GLY A 250 -15.48 -6.66 -27.14
C GLY A 250 -15.45 -7.40 -25.79
N LYS A 251 -14.75 -6.83 -24.80
CA LYS A 251 -14.42 -7.49 -23.52
C LYS A 251 -15.65 -7.85 -22.69
N ARG A 252 -15.73 -9.11 -22.24
CA ARG A 252 -16.90 -9.65 -21.52
C ARG A 252 -17.24 -8.83 -20.27
N TRP A 253 -16.24 -8.46 -19.47
CA TRP A 253 -16.45 -7.70 -18.23
C TRP A 253 -17.03 -6.30 -18.48
N LYS A 254 -16.66 -5.63 -19.58
CA LYS A 254 -17.23 -4.32 -19.96
C LYS A 254 -18.70 -4.42 -20.35
N HIS A 255 -19.16 -5.57 -20.83
CA HIS A 255 -20.59 -5.81 -21.03
C HIS A 255 -21.31 -5.97 -19.70
N VAL A 256 -20.74 -6.74 -18.77
CA VAL A 256 -21.34 -6.97 -17.46
C VAL A 256 -21.40 -5.67 -16.64
N ALA A 257 -20.37 -4.82 -16.71
CA ALA A 257 -20.37 -3.50 -16.09
C ALA A 257 -21.49 -2.60 -16.65
N ARG A 258 -21.74 -2.64 -17.97
CA ARG A 258 -22.87 -1.93 -18.59
C ARG A 258 -24.23 -2.51 -18.18
N SER A 259 -24.33 -3.83 -18.04
CA SER A 259 -25.55 -4.46 -17.51
C SER A 259 -25.83 -4.01 -16.07
N ALA A 260 -24.79 -3.90 -15.24
CA ALA A 260 -24.90 -3.36 -13.88
C ALA A 260 -25.39 -1.91 -13.87
N GLN A 261 -24.84 -1.04 -14.74
CA GLN A 261 -25.35 0.33 -14.91
C GLN A 261 -26.84 0.35 -15.28
N SER A 262 -27.26 -0.49 -16.23
CA SER A 262 -28.66 -0.60 -16.63
C SER A 262 -29.56 -1.11 -15.50
N HIS A 263 -29.11 -2.07 -14.71
CA HIS A 263 -29.87 -2.58 -13.56
C HIS A 263 -30.04 -1.52 -12.47
N LEU A 264 -28.97 -0.82 -12.11
CA LEU A 264 -29.05 0.27 -11.13
C LEU A 264 -29.96 1.40 -11.60
N LYS A 265 -29.93 1.70 -12.90
CA LYS A 265 -30.85 2.66 -13.50
C LYS A 265 -32.30 2.19 -13.43
N GLN A 266 -32.57 0.92 -13.72
CA GLN A 266 -33.92 0.35 -13.62
C GLN A 266 -34.46 0.32 -12.18
N ARG A 267 -33.57 0.32 -11.18
CA ARG A 267 -33.92 0.39 -9.75
C ARG A 267 -33.94 1.82 -9.21
N ASP A 268 -33.81 2.83 -10.08
CA ASP A 268 -33.73 4.25 -9.74
C ASP A 268 -32.59 4.60 -8.77
N THR A 269 -31.56 3.76 -8.63
CA THR A 269 -30.41 4.04 -7.75
C THR A 269 -29.44 5.05 -8.38
N ILE A 270 -29.31 5.00 -9.70
CA ILE A 270 -28.47 5.91 -10.47
C ILE A 270 -29.23 6.43 -11.68
N GLU A 271 -28.89 7.63 -12.12
CA GLU A 271 -29.43 8.23 -13.33
C GLU A 271 -28.32 8.71 -14.26
N LEU A 272 -28.64 8.81 -15.56
CA LEU A 272 -27.72 9.29 -16.58
C LEU A 272 -28.15 10.70 -17.00
N ASP A 273 -27.34 11.69 -16.62
CA ASP A 273 -27.58 13.10 -16.90
C ASP A 273 -26.39 13.69 -17.67
N ALA A 274 -26.67 14.35 -18.79
CA ALA A 274 -25.65 14.90 -19.71
C ALA A 274 -24.49 13.92 -20.04
N GLY A 275 -24.77 12.62 -20.12
CA GLY A 275 -23.76 11.58 -20.40
C GLY A 275 -22.92 11.14 -19.20
N ARG A 276 -23.24 11.59 -17.99
CA ARG A 276 -22.60 11.21 -16.72
C ARG A 276 -23.59 10.48 -15.82
N TRP A 277 -23.16 9.37 -15.24
CA TRP A 277 -23.90 8.66 -14.21
C TRP A 277 -23.78 9.39 -12.89
N ARG A 278 -24.88 9.55 -12.16
CA ARG A 278 -24.91 10.11 -10.80
C ARG A 278 -25.87 9.30 -9.93
N LEU A 279 -25.68 9.36 -8.61
CA LEU A 279 -26.67 8.82 -7.67
C LEU A 279 -27.97 9.61 -7.82
N SER A 280 -29.09 8.90 -7.88
CA SER A 280 -30.41 9.54 -7.82
C SER A 280 -30.57 10.19 -6.45
N SER A 281 -30.97 11.45 -6.40
CA SER A 281 -31.34 12.11 -5.15
C SER A 281 -32.48 11.31 -4.50
N MET A 282 -32.25 10.71 -3.33
CA MET A 282 -33.33 10.06 -2.58
C MET A 282 -34.45 11.08 -2.36
N SER A 283 -35.67 10.71 -2.72
CA SER A 283 -36.88 11.39 -2.22
C SER A 283 -37.23 10.86 -0.84
#